data_AF-A0A958IA73-F1
#
_entry.id   AF-A0A958IA73-F1
#
_cell.length_a   1.000
_cell.length_b   1.000
_cell.length_c   1.000
_cell.angle_alpha   90.00
_cell.angle_beta   90.00
_cell.angle_gamma   90.00
#
_symmetry.space_group_name_H-M   'P 1'
#
loop_
_entity.id
_entity.type
_entity.pdbx_description
1 polymer ?
#
loop_
_entity_poly.entity_id
_entity_poly.type
_entity_poly.pdbx_seq_one_letter_code
_entity_poly.pdbx_strand_id
1 'polypeptide(L)'
;MPRRSVANNRQRQLFADLSQLNGIALTTKNTDLLSVNIHGAFTLFDKHWPMAGEDASETMIALQEEGLEQKEGEPAVHFHVDWQAIRWARIQPRYLELISTDYEIVFAGEKDGAARTFWFYLREGIDTQLLIANWGYEWINLEGPAGQKKSS
;
A
#
# COMPACT_ATOMS: atom_id res chain seq x y z
N MET A 1 -12.62 -12.64 1.78
CA MET A 1 -12.25 -11.48 0.94
C MET A 1 -12.05 -10.27 1.85
N PRO A 2 -11.10 -9.37 1.55
CA PRO A 2 -10.95 -8.09 2.24
C PRO A 2 -12.27 -7.31 2.24
N ARG A 3 -12.50 -6.47 3.27
CA ARG A 3 -13.65 -5.56 3.26
C ARG A 3 -13.42 -4.47 2.23
N ARG A 4 -14.44 -4.21 1.40
CA ARG A 4 -14.43 -3.06 0.49
C ARG A 4 -14.38 -1.79 1.32
N SER A 5 -13.27 -1.09 1.20
CA SER A 5 -12.99 0.10 2.00
C SER A 5 -12.26 1.11 1.13
N VAL A 6 -12.42 2.38 1.50
CA VAL A 6 -11.80 3.50 0.79
C VAL A 6 -10.58 3.96 1.57
N ALA A 7 -9.46 4.15 0.88
CA ALA A 7 -8.26 4.70 1.50
C ALA A 7 -8.54 6.13 2.00
N ASN A 8 -8.15 6.43 3.24
CA ASN A 8 -8.27 7.76 3.80
C ASN A 8 -7.23 8.72 3.18
N ASN A 9 -7.35 10.02 3.46
CA ASN A 9 -6.50 11.04 2.85
C ASN A 9 -5.00 10.84 3.13
N ARG A 10 -4.63 10.37 4.33
CA ARG A 10 -3.21 10.20 4.70
C ARG A 10 -2.62 8.93 4.12
N GLN A 11 -3.41 7.86 4.02
CA GLN A 11 -3.07 6.66 3.25
C GLN A 11 -2.86 7.00 1.77
N ARG A 12 -3.76 7.80 1.17
CA ARG A 12 -3.62 8.29 -0.20
C ARG A 12 -2.38 9.16 -0.41
N GLN A 13 -2.08 10.04 0.55
CA GLN A 13 -0.90 10.89 0.47
C GLN A 13 0.40 10.09 0.46
N LEU A 14 0.53 9.12 1.38
CA LEU A 14 1.68 8.22 1.37
C LEU A 14 1.77 7.46 0.04
N PHE A 15 0.65 6.93 -0.47
CA PHE A 15 0.64 6.21 -1.75
C PHE A 15 0.94 7.09 -2.97
N ALA A 16 0.58 8.37 -2.95
CA ALA A 16 0.93 9.31 -4.01
C ALA A 16 2.45 9.55 -4.08
N ASP A 17 3.13 9.53 -2.93
CA ASP A 17 4.59 9.57 -2.89
C ASP A 17 5.21 8.23 -3.31
N LEU A 18 4.58 7.10 -2.92
CA LEU A 18 5.02 5.75 -3.32
C LEU A 18 4.88 5.48 -4.82
N SER A 19 3.87 6.05 -5.47
CA SER A 19 3.64 5.82 -6.91
C SER A 19 4.72 6.46 -7.79
N GLN A 20 5.55 7.34 -7.23
CA GLN A 20 6.72 7.89 -7.91
C GLN A 20 7.89 6.89 -7.96
N LEU A 21 7.84 5.82 -7.15
CA LEU A 21 8.91 4.84 -7.06
C LEU A 21 8.82 3.84 -8.22
N ASN A 22 9.93 3.68 -8.95
CA ASN A 22 10.05 2.69 -9.99
C ASN A 22 10.59 1.35 -9.45
N GLY A 23 9.98 0.25 -9.89
CA GLY A 23 10.52 -1.10 -9.66
C GLY A 23 10.37 -1.64 -8.23
N ILE A 24 9.34 -1.20 -7.51
CA ILE A 24 9.06 -1.69 -6.15
C ILE A 24 8.49 -3.10 -6.19
N ALA A 25 8.84 -3.95 -5.23
CA ALA A 25 8.29 -5.31 -5.14
C ALA A 25 7.21 -5.38 -4.05
N LEU A 26 5.95 -5.61 -4.42
CA LEU A 26 4.87 -5.81 -3.45
C LEU A 26 4.83 -7.26 -2.96
N THR A 27 4.71 -7.46 -1.65
CA THR A 27 4.53 -8.77 -1.02
C THR A 27 3.44 -8.72 0.06
N THR A 28 2.72 -9.83 0.24
CA THR A 28 1.64 -9.97 1.23
C THR A 28 1.95 -11.08 2.22
N LYS A 29 1.41 -10.97 3.45
CA LYS A 29 1.49 -12.04 4.46
C LYS A 29 0.55 -13.20 4.08
N ASN A 30 1.01 -14.14 3.27
CA ASN A 30 0.33 -15.43 3.16
C ASN A 30 1.24 -16.53 3.71
N THR A 31 0.76 -17.16 4.78
CA THR A 31 1.31 -18.32 5.51
C THR A 31 2.47 -19.04 4.81
N ASP A 32 3.69 -18.55 5.02
CA ASP A 32 5.04 -19.13 4.81
C ASP A 32 5.36 -19.96 3.54
N LEU A 33 4.46 -20.13 2.58
CA LEU A 33 4.65 -21.05 1.44
C LEU A 33 4.73 -20.35 0.08
N LEU A 34 4.28 -19.10 -0.06
CA LEU A 34 4.32 -18.37 -1.33
C LEU A 34 4.53 -16.86 -1.09
N SER A 35 5.64 -16.33 -1.61
CA SER A 35 5.88 -14.89 -1.76
C SER A 35 5.71 -14.54 -3.23
N VAL A 36 4.69 -13.77 -3.57
CA VAL A 36 4.59 -13.15 -4.90
C VAL A 36 5.41 -11.86 -4.85
N ASN A 37 6.35 -11.70 -5.77
CA ASN A 37 7.12 -10.47 -5.97
C ASN A 37 6.69 -9.85 -7.31
N ILE A 38 5.98 -8.74 -7.26
CA ILE A 38 5.57 -8.01 -8.47
C ILE A 38 6.36 -6.71 -8.53
N HIS A 39 7.14 -6.53 -9.59
CA HIS A 39 7.94 -5.33 -9.83
C HIS A 39 7.20 -4.37 -10.76
N GLY A 40 7.05 -3.11 -10.36
CA GLY A 40 6.55 -2.06 -11.24
C GLY A 40 6.15 -0.80 -10.48
N ALA A 41 5.46 0.11 -11.15
CA ALA A 41 4.87 1.29 -10.52
C ALA A 41 3.47 0.93 -10.02
N PHE A 42 3.16 1.26 -8.76
CA PHE A 42 1.85 0.98 -8.17
C PHE A 42 1.10 2.28 -7.95
N THR A 43 -0.20 2.26 -8.24
CA THR A 43 -1.11 3.39 -8.08
C THR A 43 -2.34 2.98 -7.27
N LEU A 44 -3.09 3.96 -6.76
CA LEU A 44 -4.40 3.69 -6.19
C LEU A 44 -5.47 3.81 -7.27
N PHE A 45 -6.39 2.85 -7.29
CA PHE A 45 -7.50 2.79 -8.23
C PHE A 45 -8.82 2.71 -7.46
N ASP A 46 -9.71 3.67 -7.70
CA ASP A 46 -11.03 3.73 -7.07
C ASP A 46 -12.08 3.08 -7.95
N LYS A 47 -12.85 2.14 -7.39
CA LYS A 47 -13.96 1.48 -8.08
C LYS A 47 -15.26 1.61 -7.30
N HIS A 48 -16.31 1.94 -8.03
CA HIS A 48 -17.68 1.88 -7.55
C HIS A 48 -18.33 0.58 -8.04
N TRP A 49 -18.97 -0.13 -7.12
CA TRP A 49 -19.61 -1.41 -7.34
C TRP A 49 -21.12 -1.25 -7.21
N PRO A 50 -21.86 -1.09 -8.33
CA PRO A 50 -23.31 -1.07 -8.30
C PRO A 50 -23.81 -2.49 -8.02
N MET A 51 -24.06 -2.81 -6.76
CA MET A 51 -24.70 -4.06 -6.36
C MET A 51 -26.18 -3.82 -6.12
N ALA A 52 -27.01 -4.85 -6.32
CA ALA A 52 -28.45 -4.73 -6.09
C ALA A 52 -28.73 -4.38 -4.61
N GLY A 53 -29.09 -3.12 -4.36
CA GLY A 53 -29.47 -2.61 -3.03
C GLY A 53 -28.32 -2.06 -2.17
N GLU A 54 -27.07 -2.08 -2.65
CA GLU A 54 -25.93 -1.52 -1.92
C GLU A 54 -24.97 -0.80 -2.87
N ASP A 55 -24.73 0.48 -2.59
CA ASP A 55 -23.69 1.29 -3.21
C ASP A 55 -22.38 1.07 -2.45
N ALA A 56 -21.48 0.26 -3.01
CA ALA A 56 -20.17 -0.01 -2.41
C ALA A 56 -19.06 0.68 -3.19
N SER A 57 -18.16 1.37 -2.49
CA SER A 57 -16.95 1.97 -3.07
C SER A 57 -15.71 1.35 -2.44
N GLU A 58 -14.67 1.19 -3.25
CA GLU A 58 -13.42 0.56 -2.85
C GLU A 58 -12.23 1.27 -3.47
N THR A 59 -11.13 1.36 -2.71
CA THR A 59 -9.82 1.73 -3.24
C THR A 59 -8.95 0.47 -3.31
N MET A 60 -8.35 0.21 -4.46
CA MET A 60 -7.44 -0.91 -4.68
C MET A 60 -6.02 -0.39 -4.95
N ILE A 61 -5.01 -1.24 -4.72
CA ILE A 61 -3.65 -0.99 -5.22
C ILE A 61 -3.55 -1.66 -6.59
N ALA A 62 -3.19 -0.91 -7.63
CA ALA A 62 -3.08 -1.42 -8.99
C ALA A 62 -1.64 -1.31 -9.50
N LEU A 63 -1.17 -2.32 -10.21
CA LEU A 63 0.05 -2.20 -11.00
C LEU A 63 -0.26 -1.37 -12.24
N GLN A 64 0.51 -0.31 -12.46
CA GLN A 64 0.44 0.50 -13.66
C GLN A 64 1.18 -0.22 -14.78
N GLU A 65 0.45 -0.97 -15.60
CA GLU A 65 1.01 -1.70 -16.74
C GLU A 65 0.21 -1.41 -18.01
N GLU A 66 0.93 -1.11 -19.09
CA GLU A 66 0.35 -0.86 -20.41
C GLU A 66 0.21 -2.18 -21.18
N GLY A 67 -0.89 -2.33 -21.92
CA GLY A 67 -1.04 -3.43 -22.90
C GLY A 67 -1.59 -4.76 -22.37
N LEU A 68 -1.93 -4.88 -21.08
CA LEU A 68 -2.73 -6.01 -20.58
C LEU A 68 -4.23 -5.76 -20.77
N GLU A 69 -4.96 -6.79 -21.18
CA GLU A 69 -6.42 -6.71 -21.34
C GLU A 69 -7.09 -6.43 -19.99
N GLN A 70 -7.70 -5.25 -19.89
CA GLN A 70 -8.52 -4.85 -18.74
C GLN A 70 -9.92 -5.44 -18.92
N LYS A 71 -10.41 -6.20 -17.93
CA LYS A 71 -11.84 -6.54 -17.87
C LYS A 71 -12.60 -5.36 -17.28
N GLU A 72 -13.68 -4.94 -17.94
CA GLU A 72 -14.73 -4.09 -17.34
C GLU A 72 -14.20 -2.92 -16.46
N GLY A 73 -13.20 -2.19 -16.97
CA GLY A 73 -12.62 -1.03 -16.29
C GLY A 73 -11.75 -1.35 -15.08
N GLU A 74 -11.39 -2.62 -14.82
CA GLU A 74 -10.44 -3.02 -13.78
C GLU A 74 -9.02 -3.19 -14.33
N PRO A 75 -7.99 -2.77 -13.57
CA PRO A 75 -6.61 -3.11 -13.88
C PRO A 75 -6.39 -4.63 -13.88
N ALA A 76 -5.56 -5.13 -14.80
CA ALA A 76 -5.28 -6.56 -14.93
C ALA A 76 -4.62 -7.16 -13.66
N VAL A 77 -3.79 -6.37 -12.98
CA VAL A 77 -3.14 -6.73 -11.73
C VAL A 77 -3.51 -5.70 -10.67
N HIS A 78 -4.32 -6.11 -9.69
CA HIS A 78 -4.73 -5.29 -8.56
C HIS A 78 -4.85 -6.10 -7.27
N PHE A 79 -4.78 -5.38 -6.15
CA PHE A 79 -4.82 -5.91 -4.80
C PHE A 79 -5.95 -5.24 -4.04
N HIS A 80 -6.84 -6.07 -3.50
CA HIS A 80 -7.86 -5.65 -2.56
C HIS A 80 -7.25 -5.49 -1.17
N VAL A 81 -7.46 -4.33 -0.56
CA VAL A 81 -6.91 -3.99 0.75
C VAL A 81 -8.06 -3.59 1.67
N ASP A 82 -8.07 -4.16 2.88
CA ASP A 82 -8.92 -3.64 3.95
C ASP A 82 -8.21 -2.44 4.60
N TRP A 83 -8.47 -1.24 4.07
CA TRP A 83 -7.86 0.01 4.52
C TRP A 83 -8.22 0.39 5.96
N GLN A 84 -9.30 -0.17 6.52
CA GLN A 84 -9.65 0.03 7.92
C GLN A 84 -8.73 -0.77 8.87
N ALA A 85 -8.10 -1.83 8.36
CA ALA A 85 -7.12 -2.63 9.09
C ALA A 85 -5.70 -2.01 9.04
N ILE A 86 -5.47 -0.99 8.21
CA ILE A 86 -4.16 -0.34 8.03
C ILE A 86 -4.10 0.97 8.80
N ARG A 87 -3.38 1.00 9.92
CA ARG A 87 -3.24 2.19 10.78
C ARG A 87 -1.85 2.79 10.75
N TRP A 88 -0.84 1.99 10.48
CA TRP A 88 0.56 2.37 10.57
C TRP A 88 1.33 1.98 9.32
N ALA A 89 2.32 2.80 8.97
CA ALA A 89 3.38 2.43 8.04
C ALA A 89 4.75 2.62 8.68
N ARG A 90 5.76 1.91 8.19
CA ARG A 90 7.16 2.15 8.56
C ARG A 90 8.08 1.87 7.39
N ILE A 91 8.96 2.82 7.10
CA ILE A 91 10.07 2.64 6.17
C ILE A 91 11.27 2.20 7.00
N GLN A 92 11.89 1.06 6.67
CA GLN A 92 13.03 0.54 7.42
C GLN A 92 14.07 -0.14 6.52
N PRO A 93 15.36 -0.11 6.90
CA PRO A 93 16.38 -0.88 6.20
C PRO A 93 16.09 -2.38 6.26
N ARG A 94 16.08 -3.03 5.11
CA ARG A 94 15.89 -4.48 4.98
C ARG A 94 16.56 -4.97 3.70
N TYR A 95 17.81 -5.38 3.83
CA TYR A 95 18.52 -5.93 2.68
C TYR A 95 17.99 -7.33 2.34
N LEU A 96 17.55 -7.52 1.09
CA LEU A 96 17.23 -8.83 0.54
C LEU A 96 18.09 -9.09 -0.69
N GLU A 97 19.00 -10.05 -0.56
CA GLU A 97 19.96 -10.41 -1.60
C GLU A 97 19.28 -10.90 -2.89
N LEU A 98 18.22 -11.72 -2.76
CA LEU A 98 17.57 -12.38 -3.90
C LEU A 98 16.97 -11.39 -4.91
N ILE A 99 16.47 -10.26 -4.44
CA ILE A 99 15.81 -9.24 -5.27
C ILE A 99 16.60 -7.92 -5.31
N SER A 100 17.78 -7.90 -4.68
CA SER A 100 18.67 -6.74 -4.51
C SER A 100 17.90 -5.49 -4.09
N THR A 101 17.34 -5.51 -2.88
CA THR A 101 16.60 -4.38 -2.28
C THR A 101 17.22 -3.97 -0.96
N ASP A 102 17.10 -2.70 -0.61
CA ASP A 102 17.80 -2.07 0.52
C ASP A 102 16.84 -1.69 1.65
N TYR A 103 15.59 -1.40 1.31
CA TYR A 103 14.55 -0.97 2.24
C TYR A 103 13.26 -1.76 2.06
N GLU A 104 12.44 -1.74 3.11
CA GLU A 104 11.04 -2.14 3.04
C GLU A 104 10.13 -1.06 3.61
N ILE A 105 8.88 -1.04 3.12
CA ILE A 105 7.79 -0.23 3.65
C ILE A 105 6.71 -1.17 4.13
N VAL A 106 6.58 -1.28 5.44
CA VAL A 106 5.62 -2.17 6.09
C VAL A 106 4.33 -1.42 6.38
N PHE A 107 3.19 -1.99 6.02
CA PHE A 107 1.86 -1.53 6.40
C PHE A 107 1.27 -2.48 7.44
N ALA A 108 0.75 -1.94 8.54
CA ALA A 108 0.29 -2.73 9.69
C ALA A 108 -0.90 -2.09 10.41
N GLY A 109 -1.63 -2.92 11.14
CA GLY A 109 -2.68 -2.45 12.06
C GLY A 109 -2.14 -1.90 13.38
N GLU A 110 -0.97 -2.36 13.82
CA GLU A 110 -0.33 -1.98 15.09
C GLU A 110 1.17 -1.68 14.88
N LYS A 111 1.79 -1.00 15.84
CA LYS A 111 3.23 -0.65 15.82
C LYS A 111 4.15 -1.82 16.16
N ASP A 112 3.91 -2.98 15.55
CA ASP A 112 4.79 -4.14 15.69
C ASP A 112 5.00 -4.85 14.34
N GLY A 113 6.17 -5.48 14.18
CA GLY A 113 6.53 -6.15 12.92
C GLY A 113 5.76 -7.45 12.65
N ALA A 114 5.00 -7.96 13.63
CA ALA A 114 4.18 -9.16 13.49
C ALA A 114 2.81 -8.85 12.88
N ALA A 115 2.30 -7.63 13.11
CA ALA A 115 1.04 -7.09 12.62
C ALA A 115 1.10 -6.58 11.17
N ARG A 116 2.18 -6.87 10.43
CA ARG A 116 2.27 -6.54 9.00
C ARG A 116 1.10 -7.15 8.21
N THR A 117 0.47 -6.33 7.38
CA THR A 117 -0.58 -6.74 6.46
C THR A 117 0.01 -6.98 5.07
N PHE A 118 0.78 -6.01 4.57
CA PHE A 118 1.55 -6.10 3.33
C PHE A 118 2.77 -5.17 3.40
N TRP A 119 3.71 -5.32 2.47
CA TRP A 119 4.88 -4.46 2.39
C TRP A 119 5.41 -4.32 0.97
N PHE A 120 6.11 -3.21 0.71
CA PHE A 120 6.89 -3.02 -0.51
C PHE A 120 8.38 -3.14 -0.20
N TYR A 121 9.15 -3.76 -1.08
CA TYR A 121 10.61 -3.64 -1.08
C TYR A 121 11.06 -2.60 -2.09
N LEU A 122 12.08 -1.84 -1.69
CA LEU A 122 12.62 -0.72 -2.44
C LEU A 122 14.13 -0.83 -2.58
N ARG A 123 14.65 -0.33 -3.70
CA ARG A 123 16.08 -0.07 -3.87
C ARG A 123 16.43 1.31 -3.34
N GLU A 124 17.66 1.46 -2.90
CA GLU A 124 18.22 2.78 -2.64
C GLU A 124 18.29 3.59 -3.93
N GLY A 125 17.84 4.85 -3.85
CA GLY A 125 17.74 5.75 -4.98
C GLY A 125 17.23 7.12 -4.53
N ILE A 126 17.23 8.10 -5.44
CA ILE A 126 16.88 9.48 -5.11
C ILE A 126 15.42 9.58 -4.62
N ASP A 127 14.50 8.84 -5.24
CA ASP A 127 13.08 8.87 -4.90
C ASP A 127 12.82 8.19 -3.54
N THR A 128 13.53 7.09 -3.25
CA THR A 128 13.51 6.44 -1.92
C THR A 128 14.00 7.39 -0.83
N GLN A 129 15.08 8.14 -1.10
CA GLN A 129 15.61 9.11 -0.14
C GLN A 129 14.66 10.30 0.06
N LEU A 130 13.98 10.76 -0.99
CA LEU A 130 12.93 11.79 -0.86
C LEU A 130 11.75 11.31 -0.04
N LEU A 131 11.29 10.08 -0.25
CA LEU A 131 10.22 9.48 0.55
C LEU A 131 10.63 9.40 2.03
N ILE A 132 11.84 8.93 2.32
CA ILE A 132 12.40 8.87 3.69
C ILE A 132 12.50 10.27 4.30
N ALA A 133 12.93 11.28 3.54
CA ALA A 133 13.02 12.65 4.03
C ALA A 133 11.64 13.22 4.39
N ASN A 134 10.59 12.87 3.63
CA ASN A 134 9.23 13.34 3.87
C ASN A 134 8.55 12.63 5.06
N TRP A 135 8.79 11.33 5.24
CA TRP A 135 8.03 10.51 6.17
C TRP A 135 8.83 10.00 7.38
N GLY A 136 10.16 9.94 7.27
CA GLY A 136 11.06 9.43 8.30
C GLY A 136 11.09 7.89 8.42
N TYR A 137 11.83 7.41 9.42
CA TYR A 137 12.00 5.97 9.74
C TYR A 137 11.15 5.49 10.92
N GLU A 138 10.51 6.42 11.62
CA GLU A 138 9.60 6.13 12.72
C GLU A 138 8.26 5.60 12.20
N TRP A 139 7.47 5.02 13.09
CA TRP A 139 6.12 4.58 12.75
C TRP A 139 5.24 5.77 12.35
N ILE A 140 4.78 5.76 11.11
CA ILE A 140 3.91 6.74 10.48
C ILE A 140 2.46 6.42 10.85
N ASN A 141 1.77 7.34 11.54
CA ASN A 141 0.32 7.23 11.76
C ASN A 141 -0.42 7.54 10.45
N LEU A 142 -1.18 6.59 9.93
CA LEU A 142 -1.99 6.71 8.71
C LEU A 142 -3.45 7.06 8.96
N GLU A 143 -3.92 7.08 10.21
CA GLU A 143 -5.26 7.56 10.57
C GLU A 143 -5.34 9.10 10.60
N GLY A 144 -4.20 9.78 10.50
CA GLY A 144 -4.08 11.23 10.68
C GLY A 144 -3.67 11.60 12.11
N PRO A 145 -3.34 12.88 12.38
CA PRO A 145 -3.29 13.35 13.75
C PRO A 145 -4.66 13.05 14.37
N ALA A 146 -4.69 12.39 15.52
CA ALA A 146 -5.93 12.11 16.23
C ALA A 146 -6.69 13.42 16.39
N GLY A 147 -7.69 13.64 15.54
CA GLY A 147 -8.49 14.84 15.59
C GLY A 147 -9.08 14.90 16.98
N GLN A 148 -8.80 16.00 17.70
CA GLN A 148 -9.55 16.36 18.90
C GLN A 148 -11.01 16.02 18.64
N LYS A 149 -11.57 15.12 19.45
CA LYS A 149 -13.00 14.85 19.46
C LYS A 149 -13.69 16.21 19.41
N LYS A 150 -14.37 16.52 18.31
CA LYS A 150 -15.35 17.60 18.35
C LYS A 150 -16.42 17.09 19.30
N SER A 151 -16.36 17.58 20.53
CA SER A 151 -17.46 17.50 21.48
C SER A 151 -18.65 18.18 20.82
N SER A 152 -19.57 17.36 20.31
CA SER A 152 -20.93 17.79 19.98
C SER A 152 -21.81 17.60 21.20
#